data_AF-A0A2A4I4L7-F1
#
_entry.id   AF-A0A2A4I4L7-F1
#
_cell.length_a   1.000
_cell.length_b   1.000
_cell.length_c   1.000
_cell.angle_alpha   90.00
_cell.angle_beta   90.00
_cell.angle_gamma   90.00
#
_symmetry.space_group_name_H-M   'P 1'
#
loop_
_entity.id
_entity.type
_entity.pdbx_description
1 polymer ?
#
loop_
_entity_poly.entity_id
_entity_poly.type
_entity_poly.pdbx_seq_one_letter_code
_entity_poly.pdbx_strand_id
1 'polypeptide(L)'
;MGWLSMPLSSMFPHTGPKAYLDAQFTYDNRDADGKGKALRVIASSCLRNKVWYAAVVPSTDGTDEPAFAAVCLVSWNPRAKDGFVFAYKDMTEHAGPCEAECPERILSLLGDTDDPGALDWRRRCLERLATPVRPLEHGMHIRLPSKVTFVDGYEGDEFIVHKRGRKISLAIPGNSYPKYRIGNLRKWAWTLVPPKPETRVHKTVFG
;
A
#
# COMPACT_ATOMS: atom_id res chain seq x y z
N MET A 1 -13.82 16.99 4.52
CA MET A 1 -13.57 16.42 5.86
C MET A 1 -12.15 16.73 6.32
N GLY A 2 -11.99 17.10 7.59
CA GLY A 2 -10.71 17.48 8.22
C GLY A 2 -9.95 16.28 8.79
N TRP A 3 -8.81 16.53 9.43
CA TRP A 3 -8.07 15.51 10.19
C TRP A 3 -8.56 15.49 11.63
N LEU A 4 -8.80 14.30 12.18
CA LEU A 4 -8.93 14.09 13.62
C LEU A 4 -7.58 13.64 14.16
N SER A 5 -7.00 14.38 15.11
CA SER A 5 -5.74 14.02 15.78
C SER A 5 -5.96 13.79 17.27
N MET A 6 -5.19 12.87 17.84
CA MET A 6 -5.30 12.54 19.25
C MET A 6 -3.98 12.02 19.86
N PRO A 7 -3.79 12.19 21.18
CA PRO A 7 -2.72 11.53 21.91
C PRO A 7 -3.02 10.04 22.14
N LEU A 8 -1.99 9.30 22.57
CA LEU A 8 -2.12 7.85 22.83
C LEU A 8 -3.16 7.54 23.91
N SER A 9 -3.30 8.41 24.92
CA SER A 9 -4.28 8.25 26.00
C SER A 9 -5.73 8.23 25.49
N SER A 10 -6.04 9.05 24.49
CA SER A 10 -7.36 9.09 23.85
C SER A 10 -7.66 7.87 22.97
N MET A 11 -6.64 7.04 22.69
CA MET A 11 -6.82 5.79 21.97
C MET A 11 -7.12 4.60 22.89
N PHE A 12 -6.98 4.75 24.21
CA PHE A 12 -7.17 3.65 25.16
C PHE A 12 -8.53 2.96 24.95
N PRO A 13 -8.58 1.61 24.92
CA PRO A 13 -7.52 0.65 25.23
C PRO A 13 -6.61 0.25 24.05
N HIS A 14 -6.72 0.93 22.91
CA HIS A 14 -6.05 0.55 21.67
C HIS A 14 -4.64 1.16 21.56
N THR A 15 -3.65 0.32 21.25
CA THR A 15 -2.24 0.72 21.13
C THR A 15 -1.79 0.98 19.69
N GLY A 16 -2.68 0.85 18.71
CA GLY A 16 -2.33 1.05 17.31
C GLY A 16 -3.51 1.45 16.42
N PRO A 17 -3.23 2.06 15.25
CA PRO A 17 -4.25 2.66 14.39
C PRO A 17 -5.34 1.69 13.95
N LYS A 18 -4.99 0.44 13.58
CA LYS A 18 -5.97 -0.54 13.11
C LYS A 18 -7.02 -0.84 14.18
N ALA A 19 -6.58 -1.19 15.39
CA ALA A 19 -7.48 -1.59 16.47
C ALA A 19 -8.39 -0.43 16.88
N TYR A 20 -7.84 0.79 16.94
CA TYR A 20 -8.63 1.99 17.21
C TYR A 20 -9.69 2.23 16.13
N LEU A 21 -9.30 2.18 14.85
CA LEU A 21 -10.23 2.41 13.74
C LEU A 21 -11.28 1.30 13.63
N ASP A 22 -10.93 0.04 13.91
CA ASP A 22 -11.89 -1.06 13.95
C ASP A 22 -12.98 -0.79 14.99
N ALA A 23 -12.60 -0.30 16.17
CA ALA A 23 -13.54 0.06 17.23
C ALA A 23 -14.33 1.33 16.87
N GLN A 24 -13.68 2.37 16.35
CA GLN A 24 -14.34 3.62 15.98
C GLN A 24 -15.42 3.42 14.89
N PHE A 25 -15.18 2.51 13.95
CA PHE A 25 -16.11 2.15 12.88
C PHE A 25 -17.00 0.95 13.23
N THR A 26 -17.04 0.55 14.51
CA THR A 26 -17.96 -0.47 15.01
C THR A 26 -18.76 0.09 16.18
N TYR A 27 -20.03 0.39 15.95
CA TYR A 27 -20.93 0.91 16.98
C TYR A 27 -22.34 0.37 16.81
N ASP A 28 -23.09 0.37 17.91
CA ASP A 28 -24.51 0.04 17.92
C ASP A 28 -25.25 1.10 18.73
N ASN A 29 -25.93 2.00 18.03
CA ASN A 29 -26.72 3.07 18.64
C ASN A 29 -28.22 2.75 18.54
N ARG A 30 -28.58 1.46 18.51
CA ARG A 30 -29.98 1.04 18.53
C ARG A 30 -30.53 1.03 19.95
N ASP A 31 -31.82 1.34 20.08
CA ASP A 31 -32.55 1.23 21.34
C ASP A 31 -32.96 -0.23 21.64
N ALA A 32 -33.67 -0.42 22.76
CA ALA A 32 -34.13 -1.73 23.20
C ALA A 32 -35.12 -2.39 22.22
N ASP A 33 -35.82 -1.59 21.41
CA ASP A 33 -36.76 -2.04 20.39
C ASP A 33 -36.05 -2.27 19.03
N GLY A 34 -34.73 -2.12 18.98
CA GLY A 34 -33.90 -2.33 17.80
C GLY A 34 -33.88 -1.15 16.83
N LYS A 35 -34.48 0.00 17.18
CA LYS A 35 -34.52 1.18 16.32
C LYS A 35 -33.26 2.02 16.45
N GLY A 36 -32.77 2.55 15.34
CA GLY A 36 -31.56 3.35 15.28
C GLY A 36 -30.56 2.81 14.27
N LYS A 37 -29.29 3.22 14.43
CA LYS A 37 -28.22 2.90 13.48
C LYS A 37 -27.11 2.11 14.15
N ALA A 38 -26.59 1.14 13.43
CA ALA A 38 -25.37 0.44 13.78
C ALA A 38 -24.42 0.39 12.57
N LEU A 39 -23.14 0.19 12.86
CA LEU A 39 -22.10 -0.05 11.87
C LEU A 39 -21.18 -1.14 12.41
N ARG A 40 -20.81 -2.09 11.57
CA ARG A 40 -19.92 -3.19 11.96
C ARG A 40 -18.80 -3.37 10.96
N VAL A 41 -17.56 -3.34 11.43
CA VAL A 41 -16.39 -3.76 10.63
C VAL A 41 -16.39 -5.28 10.54
N ILE A 42 -16.52 -5.82 9.33
CA ILE A 42 -16.47 -7.28 9.09
C ILE A 42 -15.08 -7.75 8.65
N ALA A 43 -14.30 -6.86 8.04
CA ALA A 43 -12.89 -7.09 7.74
C ALA A 43 -12.15 -5.77 7.58
N SER A 44 -10.91 -5.70 8.07
CA SER A 44 -10.10 -4.49 7.92
C SER A 44 -8.61 -4.77 7.78
N SER A 45 -7.87 -3.80 7.24
CA SER A 45 -6.41 -3.83 7.13
C SER A 45 -5.84 -2.42 7.23
N CYS A 46 -4.77 -2.25 8.00
CA CYS A 46 -4.01 -0.99 8.04
C CYS A 46 -2.67 -1.17 7.32
N LEU A 47 -2.61 -0.77 6.06
CA LEU A 47 -1.43 -0.93 5.22
C LEU A 47 -0.37 0.08 5.64
N ARG A 48 0.76 -0.47 6.13
CA ARG A 48 1.97 0.29 6.51
C ARG A 48 1.72 1.39 7.55
N ASN A 49 0.64 1.31 8.34
CA ASN A 49 0.15 2.38 9.21
C ASN A 49 -0.01 3.73 8.47
N LYS A 50 -0.48 3.68 7.22
CA LYS A 50 -0.70 4.84 6.36
C LYS A 50 -2.10 4.93 5.80
N VAL A 51 -2.72 3.80 5.49
CA VAL A 51 -4.10 3.75 5.02
C VAL A 51 -4.78 2.55 5.65
N TRP A 52 -5.90 2.79 6.31
CA TRP A 52 -6.79 1.74 6.79
C TRP A 52 -7.95 1.59 5.83
N TYR A 53 -8.25 0.34 5.47
CA TYR A 53 -9.39 -0.04 4.65
C TYR A 53 -10.24 -0.99 5.47
N ALA A 54 -11.55 -0.87 5.35
CA ALA A 54 -12.48 -1.84 5.91
C ALA A 54 -13.71 -2.04 5.04
N ALA A 55 -14.22 -3.26 5.04
CA ALA A 55 -15.60 -3.54 4.67
C ALA A 55 -16.45 -3.34 5.93
N VAL A 56 -17.43 -2.43 5.84
CA VAL A 56 -18.33 -2.10 6.93
C VAL A 56 -19.77 -2.40 6.52
N VAL A 57 -20.53 -2.99 7.43
CA VAL A 57 -21.96 -3.30 7.24
C VAL A 57 -22.76 -2.27 8.04
N PRO A 58 -23.46 -1.33 7.39
CA PRO A 58 -24.45 -0.50 8.07
C PRO A 58 -25.69 -1.33 8.41
N SER A 59 -26.38 -0.93 9.47
CA SER A 59 -27.68 -1.48 9.83
C SER A 59 -28.59 -0.36 10.30
N THR A 60 -29.81 -0.34 9.78
CA THR A 60 -30.88 0.60 10.16
C THR A 60 -32.07 -0.18 10.67
N ASP A 61 -32.53 0.14 11.88
CA ASP A 61 -33.69 -0.49 12.54
C ASP A 61 -33.63 -2.03 12.54
N GLY A 62 -32.44 -2.59 12.78
CA GLY A 62 -32.20 -4.02 12.83
C GLY A 62 -31.98 -4.71 11.48
N THR A 63 -32.10 -4.00 10.37
CA THR A 63 -31.89 -4.55 9.02
C THR A 63 -30.50 -4.20 8.53
N ASP A 64 -29.70 -5.22 8.18
CA ASP A 64 -28.37 -5.03 7.59
C ASP A 64 -28.51 -4.55 6.13
N GLU A 65 -27.70 -3.56 5.78
CA GLU A 65 -27.59 -2.97 4.45
C GLU A 65 -26.32 -3.49 3.73
N PRO A 66 -26.22 -3.33 2.39
CA PRO A 66 -25.03 -3.74 1.64
C PRO A 66 -23.74 -3.16 2.22
N ALA A 67 -22.71 -4.01 2.35
CA ALA A 67 -21.43 -3.58 2.86
C ALA A 67 -20.77 -2.58 1.90
N PHE A 68 -20.17 -1.53 2.45
CA PHE A 68 -19.39 -0.56 1.67
C PHE A 68 -17.97 -0.43 2.25
N ALA A 69 -17.07 0.18 1.48
CA ALA A 69 -15.70 0.40 1.95
C ALA A 69 -15.56 1.73 2.70
N ALA A 70 -15.01 1.65 3.93
CA ALA A 70 -14.47 2.78 4.66
C ALA A 70 -12.96 2.85 4.46
N VAL A 71 -12.45 4.06 4.19
CA VAL A 71 -11.04 4.33 3.91
C VAL A 71 -10.56 5.47 4.80
N CYS A 72 -9.55 5.21 5.62
CA CYS A 72 -8.94 6.24 6.46
C CYS A 72 -7.48 6.43 6.08
N LEU A 73 -7.11 7.67 5.74
CA LEU A 73 -5.71 8.07 5.80
C LEU A 73 -5.26 8.08 7.25
N VAL A 74 -4.05 7.56 7.51
CA VAL A 74 -3.49 7.41 8.84
C VAL A 74 -2.16 8.14 8.92
N SER A 75 -2.05 9.01 9.93
CA SER A 75 -0.79 9.51 10.46
C SER A 75 -0.51 8.80 11.78
N TRP A 76 0.63 8.12 11.87
CA TRP A 76 1.06 7.41 13.07
C TRP A 76 2.52 7.75 13.37
N ASN A 77 2.74 8.49 14.46
CA ASN A 77 4.05 8.87 14.94
C ASN A 77 4.10 8.76 16.49
N PRO A 78 4.48 7.60 17.04
CA PRO A 78 4.63 7.40 18.49
C PRO A 78 5.64 8.33 19.18
N ARG A 79 6.48 9.03 18.41
CA ARG A 79 7.51 9.96 18.91
C ARG A 79 7.16 11.43 18.61
N ALA A 80 5.89 11.72 18.34
CA ALA A 80 5.43 13.08 18.08
C ALA A 80 5.73 13.97 19.31
N LYS A 81 6.40 15.12 19.08
CA LYS A 81 6.85 16.03 20.16
C LYS A 81 5.69 16.75 20.84
N ASP A 82 4.60 16.97 20.12
CA ASP A 82 3.37 17.59 20.60
C ASP A 82 2.44 16.60 21.31
N GLY A 83 2.81 15.31 21.37
CA GLY A 83 2.02 14.25 21.99
C GLY A 83 0.87 13.71 21.13
N PHE A 84 0.57 14.32 19.97
CA PHE A 84 -0.49 13.87 19.06
C PHE A 84 0.04 12.77 18.14
N VAL A 85 0.14 11.56 18.69
CA VAL A 85 0.80 10.42 18.03
C VAL A 85 -0.02 9.79 16.91
N PHE A 86 -1.34 10.04 16.87
CA PHE A 86 -2.24 9.46 15.89
C PHE A 86 -3.15 10.54 15.30
N ALA A 87 -3.35 10.47 13.99
CA ALA A 87 -4.41 11.19 13.32
C ALA A 87 -4.98 10.36 12.18
N TYR A 88 -6.26 10.56 11.88
CA TYR A 88 -6.86 10.00 10.68
C TYR A 88 -7.79 10.97 9.98
N LYS A 89 -8.04 10.68 8.71
CA LYS A 89 -9.04 11.34 7.89
C LYS A 89 -9.80 10.27 7.13
N ASP A 90 -11.08 10.16 7.41
CA ASP A 90 -11.98 9.17 6.85
C ASP A 90 -12.65 9.65 5.56
N MET A 91 -12.93 8.68 4.70
CA MET A 91 -13.69 8.79 3.46
C MET A 91 -14.39 7.44 3.21
N THR A 92 -15.52 7.46 2.52
CA THR A 92 -16.13 6.23 2.00
C THR A 92 -15.72 6.02 0.54
N GLU A 93 -15.90 4.82 0.00
CA GLU A 93 -15.67 4.57 -1.44
C GLU A 93 -16.47 5.49 -2.36
N HIS A 94 -17.66 5.93 -1.94
CA HIS A 94 -18.51 6.87 -2.67
C HIS A 94 -17.82 8.22 -2.94
N ALA A 95 -16.90 8.62 -2.06
CA ALA A 95 -16.12 9.84 -2.24
C ALA A 95 -14.94 9.67 -3.24
N GLY A 96 -14.74 8.45 -3.77
CA GLY A 96 -13.69 8.14 -4.75
C GLY A 96 -12.27 8.39 -4.25
N PRO A 97 -11.84 7.83 -3.10
CA PRO A 97 -10.53 8.14 -2.52
C PRO A 97 -9.38 7.79 -3.47
N CYS A 98 -8.30 8.58 -3.44
CA CYS A 98 -7.12 8.36 -4.28
C CYS A 98 -6.41 7.04 -3.93
N GLU A 99 -6.45 6.66 -2.66
CA GLU A 99 -5.85 5.46 -2.11
C GLU A 99 -6.62 4.20 -2.55
N ALA A 100 -6.08 3.50 -3.54
CA ALA A 100 -6.68 2.31 -4.14
C ALA A 100 -5.82 1.05 -3.91
N GLU A 101 -5.29 0.86 -2.70
CA GLU A 101 -4.52 -0.33 -2.32
C GLU A 101 -5.33 -1.34 -1.49
N CYS A 102 -6.66 -1.29 -1.57
CA CYS A 102 -7.52 -2.15 -0.77
C CYS A 102 -7.23 -3.65 -1.06
N PRO A 103 -6.95 -4.47 -0.02
CA PRO A 103 -6.76 -5.90 -0.19
C PRO A 103 -7.98 -6.61 -0.79
N GLU A 104 -7.74 -7.61 -1.64
CA GLU A 104 -8.77 -8.42 -2.31
C GLU A 104 -9.82 -8.97 -1.33
N ARG A 105 -9.37 -9.52 -0.19
CA ARG A 105 -10.24 -10.07 0.85
C ARG A 105 -11.23 -9.06 1.48
N ILE A 106 -11.00 -7.76 1.31
CA ILE A 106 -11.92 -6.71 1.76
C ILE A 106 -12.86 -6.36 0.61
N LEU A 107 -12.34 -6.20 -0.61
CA LEU A 107 -13.14 -5.94 -1.81
C LEU A 107 -14.19 -7.03 -2.04
N SER A 108 -13.83 -8.30 -1.81
CA SER A 108 -14.73 -9.45 -1.98
C SER A 108 -15.90 -9.50 -0.99
N LEU A 109 -15.90 -8.64 0.03
CA LEU A 109 -16.95 -8.56 1.05
C LEU A 109 -17.90 -7.37 0.82
N LEU A 110 -17.62 -6.53 -0.17
CA LEU A 110 -18.44 -5.36 -0.46
C LEU A 110 -19.71 -5.78 -1.20
N GLY A 111 -20.84 -5.20 -0.82
CA GLY A 111 -22.13 -5.42 -1.48
C GLY A 111 -22.24 -4.63 -2.78
N ASP A 112 -23.30 -4.92 -3.54
CA ASP A 112 -23.61 -4.23 -4.80
C ASP A 112 -23.83 -2.72 -4.59
N THR A 113 -23.47 -1.92 -5.58
CA THR A 113 -23.65 -0.47 -5.57
C THR A 113 -23.73 0.08 -6.98
N ASP A 114 -24.58 1.08 -7.18
CA ASP A 114 -24.69 1.85 -8.42
C ASP A 114 -23.96 3.20 -8.33
N ASP A 115 -23.30 3.48 -7.19
CA ASP A 115 -22.58 4.74 -7.00
C ASP A 115 -21.35 4.84 -7.92
N PRO A 116 -21.26 5.85 -8.80
CA PRO A 116 -20.15 5.97 -9.75
C PRO A 116 -18.79 6.11 -9.07
N GLY A 117 -18.72 6.79 -7.93
CA GLY A 117 -17.48 7.00 -7.17
C GLY A 117 -16.95 5.70 -6.57
N ALA A 118 -17.86 4.91 -5.98
CA ALA A 118 -17.55 3.59 -5.45
C ALA A 118 -17.09 2.63 -6.54
N LEU A 119 -17.83 2.58 -7.66
CA LEU A 119 -17.48 1.72 -8.81
C LEU A 119 -16.11 2.07 -9.41
N ASP A 120 -15.80 3.36 -9.59
CA ASP A 120 -14.47 3.80 -10.03
C ASP A 120 -13.38 3.38 -9.04
N TRP A 121 -13.58 3.61 -7.74
CA TRP A 121 -12.60 3.26 -6.72
C TRP A 121 -12.33 1.75 -6.65
N ARG A 122 -13.39 0.92 -6.68
CA ARG A 122 -13.28 -0.54 -6.69
C ARG A 122 -12.52 -1.02 -7.93
N ARG A 123 -12.82 -0.47 -9.12
CA ARG A 123 -12.09 -0.77 -10.36
C ARG A 123 -10.60 -0.46 -10.24
N ARG A 124 -10.22 0.71 -9.72
CA ARG A 124 -8.80 1.06 -9.49
C ARG A 124 -8.11 0.10 -8.52
N CYS A 125 -8.81 -0.36 -7.48
CA CYS A 125 -8.27 -1.36 -6.56
C CYS A 125 -8.03 -2.70 -7.25
N LEU A 126 -8.98 -3.15 -8.07
CA LEU A 126 -8.89 -4.41 -8.82
C LEU A 126 -7.79 -4.36 -9.88
N GLU A 127 -7.69 -3.28 -10.66
CA GLU A 127 -6.60 -3.07 -11.64
C GLU A 127 -5.22 -3.16 -10.97
N ARG A 128 -5.10 -2.58 -9.77
CA ARG A 128 -3.87 -2.66 -8.99
C ARG A 128 -3.57 -4.09 -8.56
N LEU A 129 -4.55 -4.86 -8.09
CA LEU A 129 -4.37 -6.25 -7.69
C LEU A 129 -3.99 -7.14 -8.88
N ALA A 130 -4.57 -6.87 -10.05
CA ALA A 130 -4.25 -7.57 -11.29
C ALA A 130 -2.86 -7.21 -11.84
N THR A 131 -2.27 -6.08 -11.41
CA THR A 131 -0.94 -5.67 -11.85
C THR A 131 0.12 -6.63 -11.29
N PRO A 132 0.83 -7.39 -12.14
CA PRO A 132 1.80 -8.36 -11.67
C PRO A 132 2.97 -7.64 -10.98
N VAL A 133 3.31 -8.11 -9.78
CA VAL A 133 4.50 -7.63 -9.07
C VAL A 133 5.72 -8.20 -9.78
N ARG A 134 6.44 -7.36 -10.51
CA ARG A 134 7.72 -7.76 -11.11
C ARG A 134 8.72 -8.11 -10.00
N PRO A 135 9.23 -9.35 -9.94
CA PRO A 135 10.23 -9.71 -8.95
C PRO A 135 11.50 -8.90 -9.22
N LEU A 136 12.05 -8.33 -8.15
CA LEU A 136 13.39 -7.77 -8.14
C LEU A 136 14.17 -8.64 -7.17
N GLU A 137 15.15 -9.36 -7.69
CA GLU A 137 16.00 -10.27 -6.96
C GLU A 137 17.43 -9.76 -6.90
N HIS A 138 18.16 -10.21 -5.88
CA HIS A 138 19.57 -9.88 -5.74
C HIS A 138 20.35 -10.36 -6.97
N GLY A 139 21.25 -9.53 -7.48
CA GLY A 139 22.10 -9.81 -8.64
C GLY A 139 21.45 -9.53 -10.00
N MET A 140 20.16 -9.19 -10.07
CA MET A 140 19.54 -8.84 -11.37
C MET A 140 20.22 -7.61 -11.97
N HIS A 141 20.66 -7.73 -13.21
CA HIS A 141 21.12 -6.60 -14.01
C HIS A 141 19.93 -5.99 -14.76
N ILE A 142 19.57 -4.76 -14.42
CA ILE A 142 18.42 -4.06 -15.00
C ILE A 142 18.86 -2.81 -15.77
N ARG A 143 18.15 -2.50 -16.86
CA ARG A 143 18.23 -1.23 -17.59
C ARG A 143 16.91 -0.48 -17.46
N LEU A 144 16.97 0.78 -17.05
CA LEU A 144 15.86 1.71 -16.95
C LEU A 144 15.47 2.26 -18.33
N PRO A 145 14.23 2.75 -18.52
CA PRO A 145 13.80 3.34 -19.79
C PRO A 145 14.53 4.64 -20.15
N SER A 146 15.07 5.34 -19.16
CA SER A 146 15.86 6.56 -19.33
C SER A 146 16.90 6.67 -18.23
N LYS A 147 17.96 7.44 -18.48
CA LYS A 147 18.97 7.75 -17.48
C LYS A 147 18.37 8.51 -16.30
N VAL A 148 18.89 8.23 -15.12
CA VAL A 148 18.54 8.90 -13.87
C VAL A 148 19.77 9.58 -13.31
N THR A 149 19.64 10.87 -12.99
CA THR A 149 20.68 11.66 -12.33
C THR A 149 20.50 11.58 -10.82
N PHE A 150 21.58 11.27 -10.10
CA PHE A 150 21.62 11.20 -8.65
C PHE A 150 22.28 12.44 -8.04
N VAL A 151 22.11 12.61 -6.73
CA VAL A 151 22.60 13.77 -5.96
C VAL A 151 24.14 13.92 -6.02
N ASP A 152 24.86 12.81 -6.17
CA ASP A 152 26.32 12.80 -6.30
C ASP A 152 26.81 13.11 -7.73
N GLY A 153 25.90 13.50 -8.63
CA GLY A 153 26.18 13.80 -10.03
C GLY A 153 26.29 12.57 -10.94
N TYR A 154 26.17 11.34 -10.41
CA TYR A 154 26.16 10.15 -11.24
C TYR A 154 24.90 10.11 -12.10
N GLU A 155 25.06 9.81 -13.39
CA GLU A 155 23.97 9.63 -14.34
C GLU A 155 24.09 8.24 -14.97
N GLY A 156 23.04 7.44 -14.87
CA GLY A 156 23.01 6.10 -15.45
C GLY A 156 21.62 5.50 -15.54
N ASP A 157 21.48 4.50 -16.39
CA ASP A 157 20.27 3.71 -16.64
C ASP A 157 20.47 2.22 -16.34
N GLU A 158 21.71 1.73 -16.22
CA GLU A 158 22.03 0.35 -15.87
C GLU A 158 22.45 0.17 -14.42
N PHE A 159 21.88 -0.84 -13.75
CA PHE A 159 22.14 -1.13 -12.35
C PHE A 159 22.08 -2.61 -12.02
N ILE A 160 22.90 -3.04 -11.07
CA ILE A 160 22.77 -4.34 -10.39
C ILE A 160 21.89 -4.19 -9.15
N VAL A 161 20.87 -5.03 -9.04
CA VAL A 161 19.94 -5.04 -7.91
C VAL A 161 20.59 -5.71 -6.70
N HIS A 162 20.76 -4.97 -5.61
CA HIS A 162 21.15 -5.50 -4.31
C HIS A 162 19.94 -5.53 -3.38
N LYS A 163 19.34 -6.72 -3.24
CA LYS A 163 18.23 -6.95 -2.30
C LYS A 163 18.74 -7.53 -0.98
N ARG A 164 18.27 -6.96 0.14
CA ARG A 164 18.48 -7.48 1.50
C ARG A 164 17.14 -7.43 2.25
N GLY A 165 16.44 -8.56 2.32
CA GLY A 165 15.06 -8.62 2.81
C GLY A 165 14.13 -7.75 1.94
N ARG A 166 13.45 -6.78 2.54
CA ARG A 166 12.60 -5.80 1.83
C ARG A 166 13.36 -4.62 1.22
N LYS A 167 14.62 -4.42 1.63
CA LYS A 167 15.42 -3.27 1.18
C LYS A 167 16.03 -3.57 -0.20
N ILE A 168 15.86 -2.62 -1.12
CA ILE A 168 16.48 -2.64 -2.44
C ILE A 168 17.47 -1.48 -2.51
N SER A 169 18.66 -1.75 -3.01
CA SER A 169 19.67 -0.76 -3.36
C SER A 169 20.30 -1.17 -4.68
N LEU A 170 20.92 -0.21 -5.37
CA LEU A 170 21.41 -0.36 -6.72
C LEU A 170 22.91 -0.10 -6.73
N ALA A 171 23.65 -0.99 -7.36
CA ALA A 171 25.07 -0.80 -7.64
C ALA A 171 25.26 -0.51 -9.13
N ILE A 172 26.31 0.25 -9.46
CA ILE A 172 26.73 0.44 -10.85
C ILE A 172 27.33 -0.88 -11.34
N PRO A 173 27.05 -1.33 -12.57
CA PRO A 173 27.70 -2.52 -13.14
C PRO A 173 29.23 -2.44 -13.02
N GLY A 174 29.86 -3.51 -12.54
CA GLY A 174 31.31 -3.55 -12.26
C GLY A 174 31.72 -3.00 -10.88
N ASN A 175 30.80 -2.39 -10.13
CA ASN A 175 31.00 -2.03 -8.74
C ASN A 175 30.12 -2.92 -7.83
N SER A 176 30.71 -3.52 -6.80
CA SER A 176 29.98 -4.35 -5.85
C SER A 176 29.25 -3.55 -4.76
N TYR A 177 29.54 -2.25 -4.64
CA TYR A 177 28.99 -1.40 -3.58
C TYR A 177 27.64 -0.78 -3.98
N PRO A 178 26.52 -1.15 -3.33
CA PRO A 178 25.19 -0.65 -3.69
C PRO A 178 24.90 0.73 -3.06
N LYS A 179 25.24 1.79 -3.80
CA LYS A 179 25.14 3.18 -3.37
C LYS A 179 23.76 3.81 -3.63
N TYR A 180 23.05 3.39 -4.66
CA TYR A 180 21.91 4.11 -5.20
C TYR A 180 20.56 3.52 -4.77
N ARG A 181 19.51 4.34 -4.79
CA ARG A 181 18.12 3.89 -4.58
C ARG A 181 17.18 4.66 -5.48
N ILE A 182 16.25 3.94 -6.10
CA ILE A 182 15.17 4.53 -6.89
C ILE A 182 13.85 4.16 -6.22
N GLY A 183 13.04 5.19 -5.93
CA GLY A 183 11.71 5.02 -5.37
C GLY A 183 10.79 4.28 -6.34
N ASN A 184 9.95 3.39 -5.81
CA ASN A 184 8.97 2.64 -6.60
C ASN A 184 9.56 1.85 -7.79
N LEU A 185 10.83 1.42 -7.74
CA LEU A 185 11.53 0.76 -8.84
C LEU A 185 10.73 -0.38 -9.51
N ARG A 186 9.92 -1.14 -8.76
CA ARG A 186 9.06 -2.19 -9.30
C ARG A 186 7.99 -1.70 -10.30
N LYS A 187 7.60 -0.42 -10.21
CA LYS A 187 6.64 0.22 -11.12
C LYS A 187 7.31 0.77 -12.39
N TRP A 188 8.64 0.86 -12.43
CA TRP A 188 9.34 1.35 -13.60
C TRP A 188 9.35 0.30 -14.70
N ALA A 189 9.36 0.75 -15.96
CA ALA A 189 9.45 -0.11 -17.14
C ALA A 189 10.89 -0.58 -17.42
N TRP A 190 11.58 -1.08 -16.39
CA TRP A 190 12.93 -1.63 -16.56
C TRP A 190 12.90 -2.96 -17.33
N THR A 191 14.03 -3.27 -17.96
CA THR A 191 14.28 -4.52 -18.68
C THR A 191 15.48 -5.25 -18.09
N LEU A 192 15.57 -6.57 -18.26
CA LEU A 192 16.75 -7.34 -17.89
C LEU A 192 17.85 -7.14 -18.92
N VAL A 193 19.05 -6.81 -18.47
CA VAL A 193 20.24 -6.81 -19.32
C VAL A 193 20.80 -8.24 -19.33
N PRO A 194 20.86 -8.91 -20.49
CA PRO A 194 21.42 -10.26 -20.57
C PRO A 194 22.90 -10.23 -20.17
N PRO A 195 23.41 -11.30 -19.53
CA PRO A 195 24.84 -11.42 -19.29
C PRO A 195 25.57 -11.35 -20.63
N LYS A 196 26.68 -10.61 -20.68
CA LYS A 196 27.52 -10.53 -21.88
C LYS A 196 27.93 -11.95 -22.26
N PRO A 197 27.77 -12.38 -23.53
CA PRO A 197 28.18 -13.72 -23.93
C PRO A 197 29.67 -13.87 -23.64
N GLU A 198 30.03 -14.84 -22.79
CA GLU A 198 31.42 -15.20 -22.59
C GLU A 198 31.95 -15.72 -23.92
N THR A 199 32.88 -14.97 -24.53
CA THR A 199 33.61 -15.43 -25.70
C THR A 199 34.42 -16.65 -25.29
N ARG A 200 33.86 -17.85 -25.46
CA ARG A 200 34.60 -19.10 -25.30
C ARG A 200 35.66 -19.16 -26.39
N VAL A 201 36.88 -18.74 -26.05
CA VAL A 201 38.04 -18.94 -26.93
C VAL A 201 38.31 -20.44 -26.94
N HIS A 202 37.88 -21.14 -27.98
CA HIS A 202 38.31 -22.50 -28.24
C HIS A 202 39.83 -22.48 -28.44
N LYS A 203 40.56 -23.00 -27.45
CA LYS A 203 42.01 -23.21 -27.56
C LYS A 203 42.22 -24.31 -28.61
N THR A 204 42.49 -23.91 -29.85
CA THR A 204 42.87 -24.85 -30.91
C THR A 204 44.25 -25.39 -30.56
N VAL A 205 44.31 -26.64 -30.12
CA VAL A 205 45.56 -27.36 -29.92
C VAL A 205 45.98 -27.86 -31.31
N PHE A 206 47.03 -27.27 -31.88
CA PHE A 206 47.71 -27.86 -33.03
C PHE A 206 48.59 -29.00 -32.50
N GLY A 207 48.28 -30.22 -32.96
CA GLY A 207 49.11 -31.41 -32.76
C GLY A 207 50.22 -31.52 -33.79
#